data_AF-A0AB34VH30-F1
#
_entry.id   AF-A0AB34VH30-F1
#
_cell.length_a   1.000
_cell.length_b   1.000
_cell.length_c   1.000
_cell.angle_alpha   90.00
_cell.angle_beta   90.00
_cell.angle_gamma   90.00
#
_symmetry.space_group_name_H-M   'P 1'
#
loop_
_entity.id
_entity.type
_entity.pdbx_description
1 polymer ?
#
loop_
_entity_poly.entity_id
_entity_poly.type
_entity_poly.pdbx_seq_one_letter_code
_entity_poly.pdbx_strand_id
1 'polypeptide(L)'
;MGMFDTVTFRYRMPDGETGPDYQTIELDCECAGYQISADGRLLKWQTDVGGFADTGFDGSFTLTGRAGYRLYFERGTLAWIEVYSQDERRWPFEPARYMTEQG
;
A
#
# COMPACT_ATOMS: atom_id res chain seq x y z
N MET A 1 3.07 -22.53 7.48
CA MET A 1 2.20 -21.76 6.57
C MET A 1 2.29 -20.32 7.02
N GLY A 2 2.96 -19.46 6.27
CA GLY A 2 3.08 -18.03 6.62
C GLY A 2 1.76 -17.33 6.33
N MET A 3 1.24 -16.61 7.31
CA MET A 3 0.04 -15.79 7.17
C MET A 3 0.51 -14.43 6.63
N PHE A 4 0.03 -14.05 5.45
CA PHE A 4 0.39 -12.78 4.81
C PHE A 4 -0.88 -11.93 4.72
N ASP A 5 -0.75 -10.65 5.03
CA ASP A 5 -1.80 -9.68 4.77
C ASP A 5 -1.77 -9.28 3.30
N THR A 6 -2.94 -9.07 2.72
CA THR A 6 -3.08 -8.63 1.33
C THR A 6 -3.34 -7.14 1.32
N VAL A 7 -2.52 -6.36 0.62
CA VAL A 7 -2.67 -4.92 0.47
C VAL A 7 -2.99 -4.62 -0.98
N THR A 8 -4.19 -4.12 -1.23
CA THR A 8 -4.62 -3.67 -2.54
C THR A 8 -4.16 -2.23 -2.78
N PHE A 9 -3.38 -2.02 -3.84
CA PHE A 9 -2.88 -0.72 -4.25
C PHE A 9 -3.38 -0.43 -5.67
N ARG A 10 -4.35 0.48 -5.79
CA ARG A 10 -5.00 0.78 -7.09
C ARG A 10 -4.28 1.85 -7.91
N TYR A 11 -3.14 2.34 -7.43
CA TYR A 11 -2.40 3.42 -8.09
C TYR A 11 -1.22 2.85 -8.88
N ARG A 12 -0.83 3.57 -9.92
CA ARG A 12 0.36 3.21 -10.70
C ARG A 12 1.60 3.34 -9.81
N MET A 13 2.40 2.29 -9.70
CA MET A 13 3.67 2.36 -9.00
C MET A 13 4.64 3.29 -9.76
N PRO A 14 5.61 3.91 -9.08
CA PRO A 14 6.55 4.84 -9.71
C PRO A 14 7.41 4.21 -10.83
N ASP A 15 7.62 2.90 -10.81
CA ASP A 15 8.26 2.14 -11.90
C ASP A 15 7.33 1.88 -13.11
N GLY A 16 6.05 2.22 -12.98
CA GLY A 16 5.04 2.07 -14.02
C GLY A 16 4.21 0.80 -13.92
N GLU A 17 4.49 -0.10 -12.97
CA GLU A 17 3.68 -1.29 -12.69
C GLU A 17 2.27 -0.91 -12.22
N THR A 18 1.30 -1.65 -12.74
CA THR A 18 -0.11 -1.58 -12.35
C THR A 18 -0.51 -2.95 -11.82
N GLY A 19 -0.01 -3.30 -10.64
CA GLY A 19 -0.41 -4.50 -9.90
C GLY A 19 -1.46 -4.12 -8.85
N PRO A 20 -2.64 -4.73 -8.82
CA PRO A 20 -3.64 -4.36 -7.83
C PRO A 20 -3.35 -4.93 -6.44
N ASP A 21 -2.69 -6.09 -6.33
CA ASP A 21 -2.59 -6.85 -5.09
C ASP A 21 -1.14 -7.14 -4.69
N TYR A 22 -0.78 -6.76 -3.46
CA TYR A 22 0.54 -6.95 -2.86
C TYR A 22 0.42 -7.67 -1.53
N GLN A 23 1.50 -8.30 -1.06
CA GLN A 23 1.49 -9.05 0.21
C GLN A 23 2.49 -8.48 1.22
N THR A 24 2.12 -8.42 2.49
CA THR A 24 3.03 -8.00 3.58
C THR A 24 2.84 -8.85 4.83
N ILE A 25 3.91 -8.95 5.62
CA ILE A 25 3.89 -9.58 6.95
C ILE A 25 4.08 -8.57 8.08
N GLU A 26 4.32 -7.30 7.75
CA GLU A 26 4.72 -6.28 8.73
C GLU A 26 3.53 -5.50 9.30
N LEU A 27 2.30 -5.84 8.89
CA LEU A 27 1.07 -5.29 9.46
C LEU A 27 0.62 -6.16 10.65
N ASP A 28 -0.54 -6.80 10.57
CA ASP A 28 -1.10 -7.60 11.69
C ASP A 28 -0.84 -9.10 11.52
N CYS A 29 -0.41 -9.56 10.34
CA CYS A 29 -0.24 -10.98 10.00
C CYS A 29 -1.52 -11.80 10.24
N GLU A 30 -2.70 -11.23 10.06
CA GLU A 30 -3.99 -11.87 10.34
C GLU A 30 -4.71 -12.39 9.09
N CYS A 31 -4.05 -12.35 7.92
CA CYS A 31 -4.70 -12.57 6.62
C CYS A 31 -5.80 -11.53 6.37
N ALA A 32 -5.58 -10.32 6.87
CA ALA A 32 -6.50 -9.21 6.68
C ALA A 32 -6.27 -8.58 5.30
N GLY A 33 -7.37 -8.11 4.71
CA GLY A 33 -7.33 -7.30 3.51
C GLY A 33 -7.10 -5.83 3.87
N TYR A 34 -6.15 -5.18 3.24
CA TYR A 34 -5.89 -3.76 3.37
C TYR A 34 -6.03 -3.10 2.00
N GLN A 35 -6.32 -1.80 1.99
CA GLN A 35 -6.40 -1.02 0.78
C GLN A 35 -5.77 0.36 1.02
N ILE A 36 -4.98 0.84 0.07
CA ILE A 36 -4.56 2.24 0.08
C ILE A 36 -5.61 3.09 -0.64
N SER A 37 -6.14 4.08 0.07
CA SER A 37 -7.09 5.07 -0.46
C SER A 37 -6.42 6.10 -1.37
N ALA A 38 -7.22 6.88 -2.10
CA ALA A 38 -6.74 8.01 -2.92
C ALA A 38 -6.07 9.10 -2.09
N ASP A 39 -6.43 9.20 -0.82
CA ASP A 39 -5.80 10.12 0.13
C ASP A 39 -4.47 9.57 0.69
N GLY A 40 -4.02 8.39 0.23
CA GLY A 40 -2.83 7.72 0.74
C GLY A 40 -3.03 7.03 2.09
N ARG A 41 -4.28 6.88 2.55
CA ARG A 41 -4.57 6.23 3.83
C ARG A 41 -4.58 4.72 3.72
N LEU A 42 -4.02 4.03 4.72
CA LEU A 42 -4.15 2.59 4.87
C LEU A 42 -5.49 2.26 5.49
N LEU A 43 -6.34 1.58 4.73
CA LEU A 43 -7.63 1.11 5.21
C LEU A 43 -7.58 -0.40 5.46
N LYS A 44 -8.03 -0.87 6.62
CA LYS A 44 -8.18 -2.30 6.94
C LYS A 44 -9.62 -2.75 6.62
N TRP A 45 -9.76 -3.88 5.95
CA TRP A 45 -11.04 -4.53 5.73
C TRP A 45 -11.54 -5.11 7.05
N GLN A 46 -12.68 -4.60 7.49
CA GLN A 46 -13.36 -5.07 8.68
C GLN A 46 -14.44 -6.07 8.25
N THR A 47 -14.19 -7.35 8.50
CA THR A 47 -15.13 -8.43 8.20
C THR A 47 -16.43 -8.30 8.97
N ASP A 48 -16.38 -7.75 10.19
CA ASP A 48 -17.55 -7.57 11.06
C ASP A 48 -18.56 -6.56 10.51
N VAL A 49 -18.09 -5.44 9.96
CA VAL A 49 -18.94 -4.38 9.40
C VAL A 49 -19.07 -4.42 7.87
N GLY A 50 -18.29 -5.26 7.19
CA GLY A 50 -18.32 -5.42 5.73
C GLY A 50 -17.81 -4.19 4.97
N GLY A 51 -16.75 -3.54 5.46
CA GLY A 51 -16.22 -2.32 4.84
C GLY A 51 -14.76 -2.03 5.20
N PHE A 52 -14.20 -1.02 4.55
CA PHE A 52 -12.84 -0.53 4.82
C PHE A 52 -12.88 0.58 5.89
N ALA A 53 -12.05 0.44 6.93
CA ALA A 53 -11.88 1.44 7.98
C ALA A 53 -10.45 1.99 7.97
N ASP A 54 -10.32 3.30 8.13
CA ASP A 54 -9.02 3.97 8.27
C ASP A 54 -8.30 3.48 9.52
N THR A 55 -7.05 3.02 9.35
CA THR A 55 -6.24 2.56 10.48
C THR A 55 -5.45 3.69 11.12
N GLY A 56 -5.26 4.82 10.41
CA GLY A 56 -4.36 5.89 10.85
C GLY A 56 -2.91 5.44 11.00
N PHE A 57 -2.50 4.40 10.26
CA PHE A 57 -1.17 3.80 10.36
C PHE A 57 -0.05 4.80 10.07
N ASP A 58 0.96 4.80 10.93
CA ASP A 58 2.18 5.61 10.82
C ASP A 58 3.40 4.69 10.90
N GLY A 59 4.42 4.98 10.09
CA GLY A 59 5.62 4.14 10.00
C GLY A 59 5.88 3.66 8.59
N SER A 60 6.43 2.45 8.44
CA SER A 60 6.71 1.90 7.10
C SER A 60 6.54 0.40 7.09
N PHE A 61 6.07 -0.15 5.97
CA PHE A 61 6.04 -1.59 5.75
C PHE A 61 6.43 -1.94 4.32
N THR A 62 6.90 -3.17 4.15
CA THR A 62 7.36 -3.72 2.89
C THR A 62 6.21 -4.48 2.24
N LEU A 63 5.92 -4.12 1.01
CA LEU A 63 5.09 -4.87 0.09
C LEU A 63 5.96 -5.81 -0.73
N THR A 64 5.67 -7.08 -0.57
CA THR A 64 6.21 -8.15 -1.40
C THR A 64 5.40 -8.16 -2.70
N GLY A 65 5.95 -7.51 -3.71
CA GLY A 65 5.48 -7.50 -5.09
C GLY A 65 6.56 -8.00 -6.04
N ARG A 66 6.39 -7.77 -7.35
CA ARG A 66 7.37 -8.19 -8.36
C ARG A 66 8.75 -7.53 -8.19
N ALA A 67 8.77 -6.26 -7.79
CA ALA A 67 9.98 -5.47 -7.60
C ALA A 67 10.36 -5.26 -6.12
N GLY A 68 9.48 -5.60 -5.18
CA GLY A 68 9.59 -5.24 -3.76
C GLY A 68 9.43 -3.73 -3.55
N TYR A 69 8.45 -3.34 -2.74
CA TYR A 69 8.18 -1.93 -2.47
C TYR A 69 8.18 -1.67 -0.96
N ARG A 70 8.57 -0.48 -0.54
CA ARG A 70 8.41 -0.03 0.84
C ARG A 70 7.59 1.24 0.87
N LEU A 71 6.49 1.19 1.61
CA LEU A 71 5.57 2.30 1.78
C LEU A 71 5.88 3.00 3.10
N TYR A 72 5.96 4.32 3.06
CA TYR A 72 6.23 5.18 4.21
C TYR A 72 5.03 6.07 4.50
N PHE A 73 4.44 5.89 5.68
CA PHE A 73 3.32 6.65 6.17
C PHE A 73 3.78 7.66 7.19
N GLU A 74 3.38 8.91 6.99
CA GLU A 74 3.56 10.00 7.93
C GLU A 74 2.19 10.59 8.27
N ARG A 75 1.90 10.68 9.57
CA ARG A 75 0.64 11.24 10.12
C ARG A 75 -0.60 10.54 9.58
N GLY A 76 -0.54 9.23 9.36
CA GLY A 76 -1.66 8.42 8.85
C GLY A 76 -1.80 8.41 7.32
N THR A 77 -0.87 9.04 6.59
CA THR A 77 -0.94 9.18 5.13
C THR A 77 0.35 8.71 4.46
N LEU A 78 0.23 8.04 3.33
CA LEU A 78 1.36 7.60 2.51
C LEU A 78 2.10 8.83 1.98
N ALA A 79 3.34 8.99 2.40
CA ALA A 79 4.22 10.09 2.01
C ALA A 79 5.22 9.66 0.93
N TRP A 80 5.79 8.45 1.05
CA TRP A 80 6.85 7.98 0.15
C TRP A 80 6.69 6.51 -0.22
N ILE A 81 7.12 6.19 -1.45
CA ILE A 81 7.22 4.83 -1.99
C ILE A 81 8.66 4.59 -2.42
N GLU A 82 9.30 3.60 -1.84
CA GLU A 82 10.62 3.13 -2.24
C GLU A 82 10.49 1.84 -3.05
N VAL A 83 11.21 1.74 -4.16
CA VAL A 83 11.23 0.55 -5.01
C VAL A 83 12.60 -0.12 -4.86
N TYR A 84 12.65 -1.32 -4.27
CA TYR A 84 13.91 -2.01 -4.02
C TYR A 84 14.66 -2.33 -5.31
N SER A 85 13.95 -2.62 -6.40
CA SER A 85 14.55 -2.90 -7.70
C SER A 85 15.15 -1.67 -8.42
N GLN A 86 14.96 -0.44 -7.93
CA GLN A 86 15.42 0.80 -8.57
C GLN A 86 16.32 1.65 -7.65
N ASP A 87 17.49 1.10 -7.28
CA ASP A 87 18.58 1.86 -6.63
C ASP A 87 18.15 2.57 -5.33
N GLU A 88 17.23 1.97 -4.58
CA GLU A 88 16.69 2.52 -3.31
C GLU A 88 16.06 3.92 -3.46
N ARG A 89 15.60 4.26 -4.67
CA ARG A 89 15.02 5.57 -4.94
C ARG A 89 13.62 5.68 -4.32
N ARG A 90 13.44 6.73 -3.51
CA ARG A 90 12.15 7.12 -2.94
C ARG A 90 11.41 8.10 -3.84
N TRP A 91 10.14 7.83 -4.04
CA TRP A 91 9.23 8.67 -4.81
C TRP A 91 8.14 9.20 -3.88
N PRO A 92 7.83 10.52 -3.91
CA PRO A 92 6.72 11.06 -3.15
C PRO A 92 5.41 10.44 -3.65
N PHE A 93 4.50 10.09 -2.74
CA PHE A 93 3.18 9.65 -3.12
C PHE A 93 2.32 10.85 -3.49
N GLU A 94 2.08 11.02 -4.79
CA GLU A 94 1.26 12.08 -5.33
C GLU A 94 0.02 11.44 -5.99
N PRO A 95 -1.11 11.29 -5.27
CA PRO A 95 -2.27 10.59 -5.81
C PRO A 95 -2.77 11.19 -7.13
N ALA A 96 -2.64 12.51 -7.32
CA ALA A 96 -2.95 13.18 -8.58
C ALA A 96 -2.07 12.74 -9.76
N ARG A 97 -0.84 12.26 -9.53
CA ARG A 97 0.06 11.73 -10.57
C ARG A 97 -0.14 10.24 -10.82
N TYR A 98 -0.62 9.51 -9.82
CA TYR A 98 -0.72 8.04 -9.85
C TYR A 98 -2.16 7.52 -9.97
N MET A 99 -3.16 8.40 -9.92
CA MET A 99 -4.53 8.12 -10.36
C MET A 99 -4.48 7.77 -11.84
N THR A 100 -4.59 6.49 -12.16
CA THR A 100 -5.11 6.11 -13.47
C THR A 100 -6.54 6.61 -13.50
N GLU A 101 -6.82 7.66 -14.27
CA GLU A 101 -8.18 8.02 -14.62
C GLU A 101 -8.87 6.76 -15.18
N GLN A 102 -9.73 6.13 -14.39
CA GLN A 102 -10.81 5.32 -14.91
C GLN A 102 -12.06 6.18 -14.79
N GLY A 103 -12.31 6.96 -15.85
CA GLY A 103 -13.66 7.40 -16.18
C GLY A 103 -14.55 6.23 -16.58
#